data_AF-A0A6I2FPS1-F1
#
_entry.id   AF-A0A6I2FPS1-F1
#
_cell.length_a   1.000
_cell.length_b   1.000
_cell.length_c   1.000
_cell.angle_alpha   90.00
_cell.angle_beta   90.00
_cell.angle_gamma   90.00
#
_symmetry.space_group_name_H-M   'P 1'
#
loop_
_entity.id
_entity.type
_entity.pdbx_description
1 polymer ?
#
loop_
_entity_poly.entity_id
_entity_poly.type
_entity_poly.pdbx_seq_one_letter_code
_entity_poly.pdbx_strand_id
1 'polypeptide(L)'
;MTVISDAMVDLGRGPDIDAVYFYAPGLRESASTTQIITPQWVAATVASNGTFTSPNLEPGPAMVRIRGVAYDLVVPDADTVRLWPLIDAAVPPPPDDGGFIRNGGGVRRAKVVTEAQFSASPHDPETIYYVLPNT
;
A
#
# COMPACT_ATOMS: atom_id res chain seq x y z
N MET A 1 14.62 5.18 9.15
CA MET A 1 13.49 5.51 10.08
C MET A 1 12.48 6.33 9.32
N THR A 2 11.19 6.08 9.51
CA THR A 2 10.12 6.56 8.59
C THR A 2 8.89 7.06 9.31
N VAL A 3 8.36 8.18 8.85
CA VAL A 3 7.09 8.74 9.31
C VAL A 3 5.97 8.40 8.33
N ILE A 4 4.86 7.89 8.85
CA ILE A 4 3.63 7.69 8.08
C ILE A 4 2.66 8.83 8.44
N SER A 5 2.26 9.60 7.44
CA SER A 5 1.35 10.74 7.61
C SER A 5 0.25 10.68 6.55
N ASP A 6 -1.01 10.80 6.98
CA ASP A 6 -2.15 10.73 6.08
C ASP A 6 -3.38 11.46 6.66
N ALA A 7 -4.45 11.55 5.87
CA ALA A 7 -5.74 12.08 6.25
C ALA A 7 -6.81 10.99 6.16
N MET A 8 -7.59 10.85 7.23
CA MET A 8 -8.75 9.97 7.33
C MET A 8 -10.02 10.80 7.29
N VAL A 9 -10.91 10.43 6.37
CA VAL A 9 -12.24 11.03 6.23
C VAL A 9 -13.25 9.91 6.18
N ASP A 10 -14.35 10.06 6.92
CA ASP A 10 -15.50 9.18 6.78
C ASP A 10 -16.19 9.45 5.42
N LEU A 11 -17.00 8.50 4.94
CA LEU A 11 -17.81 8.62 3.73
C LEU A 11 -18.72 9.87 3.78
N GLY A 12 -19.19 10.24 4.97
CA GLY A 12 -19.94 11.48 5.23
C GLY A 12 -19.10 12.76 5.32
N ARG A 13 -17.78 12.68 5.07
CA ARG A 13 -16.78 13.76 5.24
C ARG A 13 -16.66 14.30 6.67
N GLY A 14 -17.05 13.49 7.65
CA GLY A 14 -16.75 13.75 9.07
C GLY A 14 -15.27 13.44 9.36
N PRO A 15 -14.64 14.16 10.30
CA PRO A 15 -13.31 13.80 10.75
C PRO A 15 -13.35 12.47 11.50
N ASP A 16 -12.39 11.59 11.21
CA ASP A 16 -12.12 10.46 12.10
C ASP A 16 -11.37 10.95 13.34
N ILE A 17 -11.64 10.39 14.51
CA ILE A 17 -11.03 10.80 15.79
C ILE A 17 -10.37 9.64 16.55
N ASP A 18 -10.50 8.41 16.05
CA ASP A 18 -9.90 7.25 16.69
C ASP A 18 -8.41 7.15 16.34
N ALA A 19 -7.56 6.81 17.32
CA ALA A 19 -6.13 6.66 17.09
C ALA A 19 -5.81 5.52 16.09
N VAL A 20 -4.75 5.72 15.30
CA VAL A 20 -4.17 4.72 14.41
C VAL A 20 -3.03 4.03 15.15
N TYR A 21 -3.04 2.69 15.21
CA TYR A 21 -2.00 1.95 15.92
C TYR A 21 -1.08 1.20 14.97
N PHE A 22 0.22 1.31 15.18
CA PHE A 22 1.26 0.58 14.45
C PHE A 22 1.94 -0.42 15.36
N TYR A 23 2.25 -1.61 14.87
CA TYR A 23 3.01 -2.60 15.63
C TYR A 23 3.78 -3.57 14.72
N ALA A 24 4.87 -4.12 15.22
CA ALA A 24 5.54 -5.24 14.58
C ALA A 24 4.79 -6.55 14.92
N PRO A 25 4.49 -7.43 13.95
CA PRO A 25 3.75 -8.68 14.20
C PRO A 25 4.54 -9.70 15.02
N GLY A 26 5.85 -9.54 15.13
CA GLY A 26 6.74 -10.40 15.91
C GLY A 26 8.06 -9.72 16.20
N LEU A 27 8.90 -10.40 16.98
CA LEU A 27 10.25 -9.95 17.30
C LEU A 27 11.12 -10.00 16.04
N ARG A 28 11.82 -8.92 15.74
CA ARG A 28 12.75 -8.85 14.60
C ARG A 28 13.96 -7.98 14.89
N GLU A 29 15.01 -8.16 14.11
CA GLU A 29 16.16 -7.27 14.13
C GLU A 29 15.81 -5.90 13.49
N SER A 30 16.41 -4.82 13.99
CA SER A 30 16.35 -3.48 13.40
C SER A 30 17.03 -3.45 12.03
N ALA A 31 16.63 -2.53 11.15
CA ALA A 31 17.29 -2.36 9.84
C ALA A 31 18.79 -2.03 9.96
N SER A 32 19.20 -1.36 11.05
CA SER A 32 20.59 -1.04 11.36
C SER A 32 21.38 -2.15 12.04
N THR A 33 20.80 -3.34 12.26
CA THR A 33 21.42 -4.49 12.94
C THR A 33 22.00 -4.20 14.33
N THR A 34 21.42 -3.24 15.07
CA THR A 34 21.91 -2.81 16.39
C THR A 34 20.87 -2.94 17.50
N GLN A 35 19.61 -3.19 17.17
CA GLN A 35 18.50 -3.22 18.12
C GLN A 35 17.52 -4.36 17.80
N ILE A 36 16.72 -4.71 18.81
CA ILE A 36 15.62 -5.67 18.67
C ILE A 36 14.31 -4.89 18.67
N ILE A 37 13.50 -5.11 17.64
CA ILE A 37 12.15 -4.57 17.52
C ILE A 37 11.19 -5.55 18.19
N THR A 38 10.49 -5.09 19.23
CA THR A 38 9.49 -5.87 19.96
C THR A 38 8.08 -5.58 19.43
N PRO A 39 7.11 -6.50 19.60
CA PRO A 39 5.73 -6.32 19.16
C PRO A 39 4.97 -5.38 20.11
N GLN A 40 5.37 -4.12 20.14
CA GLN A 40 4.71 -3.07 20.92
C GLN A 40 3.81 -2.21 20.03
N TRP A 41 2.65 -1.85 20.59
CA TRP A 41 1.68 -0.96 19.95
C TRP A 41 2.10 0.49 20.11
N VAL A 42 2.13 1.21 19.00
CA VAL A 42 2.48 2.62 18.93
C VAL A 42 1.29 3.38 18.35
N ALA A 43 0.74 4.30 19.12
CA ALA A 43 -0.43 5.09 18.70
C ALA A 43 0.00 6.38 18.00
N ALA A 44 -0.68 6.68 16.89
CA ALA A 44 -0.71 7.99 16.25
C ALA A 44 -2.10 8.60 16.49
N THR A 45 -2.13 9.72 17.21
CA THR A 45 -3.38 10.44 17.47
C THR A 45 -3.88 11.08 16.18
N VAL A 46 -5.18 10.91 15.90
CA VAL A 46 -5.84 11.61 14.80
C VAL A 46 -6.32 12.96 15.32
N ALA A 47 -5.94 14.03 14.62
CA ALA A 47 -6.36 15.39 14.92
C ALA A 47 -7.82 15.63 14.48
N SER A 48 -8.43 16.71 14.96
CA SER A 48 -9.83 17.05 14.65
C SER A 48 -10.13 17.30 13.17
N ASN A 49 -9.10 17.47 12.33
CA ASN A 49 -9.22 17.57 10.87
C ASN A 49 -9.07 16.21 10.16
N GLY A 50 -9.04 15.10 10.89
CA GLY A 50 -8.86 13.75 10.37
C GLY A 50 -7.40 13.41 10.00
N THR A 51 -6.44 14.31 10.20
CA THR A 51 -5.03 14.02 9.88
C THR A 51 -4.33 13.31 11.03
N PHE A 52 -3.39 12.43 10.73
CA PHE A 52 -2.50 11.84 11.73
C PHE A 52 -1.07 11.80 11.21
N THR A 53 -0.14 11.67 12.14
CA THR A 53 1.28 11.47 11.82
C THR A 53 1.85 10.51 12.86
N SER A 54 2.44 9.41 12.39
CA SER A 54 3.08 8.44 13.27
C SER A 54 4.38 9.03 13.85
N PRO A 55 4.87 8.51 14.98
CA PRO A 55 6.28 8.68 15.31
C PRO A 55 7.17 7.98 14.27
N ASN A 56 8.48 8.13 14.41
CA ASN A 56 9.45 7.41 13.58
C ASN A 56 9.29 5.90 13.76
N LEU A 57 8.98 5.21 12.67
CA LEU A 57 8.86 3.77 12.60
C LEU A 57 10.14 3.17 11.99
N GLU A 58 10.51 2.01 12.49
CA GLU A 58 11.63 1.24 11.94
C GLU A 58 11.21 0.53 10.64
N PRO A 59 11.99 0.62 9.56
CA PRO A 59 11.69 -0.07 8.31
C PRO A 59 11.51 -1.58 8.50
N GLY A 60 10.61 -2.17 7.71
CA GLY A 60 10.31 -3.60 7.72
C GLY A 60 8.82 -3.94 7.88
N PRO A 61 8.49 -5.24 7.99
CA PRO A 61 7.11 -5.69 8.14
C PRO A 61 6.46 -5.14 9.41
N ALA A 62 5.23 -4.66 9.27
CA ALA A 62 4.41 -4.14 10.35
C ALA A 62 2.92 -4.35 10.07
N MET A 63 2.10 -4.04 11.06
CA MET A 63 0.65 -3.96 10.92
C MET A 63 0.17 -2.59 11.37
N VAL A 64 -0.91 -2.12 10.75
CA VAL A 64 -1.65 -0.95 11.20
C VAL A 64 -3.06 -1.36 11.62
N ARG A 65 -3.54 -0.86 12.74
CA ARG A 65 -4.92 -1.04 13.19
C ARG A 65 -5.67 0.28 13.17
N ILE A 66 -6.81 0.27 12.49
CA ILE A 66 -7.72 1.40 12.32
C ILE A 66 -9.11 0.92 12.71
N ARG A 67 -9.76 1.57 13.67
CA ARG A 67 -11.13 1.22 14.14
C ARG A 67 -11.33 -0.28 14.40
N GLY A 68 -10.34 -0.91 15.02
CA GLY A 68 -10.41 -2.33 15.38
C GLY A 68 -9.97 -3.30 14.29
N VAL A 69 -9.88 -2.89 13.02
CA VAL A 69 -9.45 -3.71 11.87
C VAL A 69 -7.95 -3.55 11.65
N ALA A 70 -7.24 -4.66 11.43
CA ALA A 70 -5.81 -4.66 11.18
C ALA A 70 -5.51 -4.90 9.70
N TYR A 71 -4.52 -4.18 9.18
CA TYR A 71 -3.98 -4.32 7.83
C TYR A 71 -2.48 -4.55 7.91
N ASP A 72 -1.98 -5.50 7.12
CA ASP A 72 -0.54 -5.67 6.94
C ASP A 72 0.03 -4.50 6.16
N LEU A 73 1.31 -4.19 6.40
CA LEU A 73 2.09 -3.25 5.60
C LEU A 73 3.59 -3.51 5.72
N VAL A 74 4.37 -2.90 4.82
CA VAL A 74 5.82 -2.84 4.93
C VAL A 74 6.21 -1.37 5.09
N VAL A 75 6.82 -1.02 6.21
CA VAL A 75 7.39 0.31 6.42
C VAL A 75 8.64 0.41 5.54
N PRO A 76 8.69 1.31 4.54
CA PRO A 76 9.88 1.48 3.71
C PRO A 76 10.99 2.17 4.51
N ASP A 77 12.22 2.19 3.99
CA ASP A 77 13.25 3.09 4.50
C ASP A 77 13.20 4.41 3.71
N ALA A 78 12.36 5.33 4.19
CA ALA A 78 12.09 6.63 3.57
C ALA A 78 11.75 7.68 4.63
N ASP A 79 11.79 8.98 4.29
CA ASP A 79 11.48 10.04 5.26
C ASP A 79 9.99 10.08 5.64
N THR A 80 9.11 10.35 4.67
CA THR A 80 7.66 10.46 4.91
C THR A 80 6.87 9.79 3.81
N VAL A 81 5.90 8.97 4.19
CA VAL A 81 5.06 8.21 3.25
C VAL A 81 3.58 8.25 3.64
N ARG A 82 2.72 8.03 2.64
CA ARG A 82 1.25 7.92 2.81
C ARG A 82 0.88 6.50 3.24
N LEU A 83 -0.20 6.36 4.02
CA LEU A 83 -0.60 5.06 4.58
C LEU A 83 -1.29 4.16 3.54
N TRP A 84 -2.24 4.70 2.78
CA TRP A 84 -3.05 3.88 1.87
C TRP A 84 -2.23 3.10 0.84
N PRO A 85 -1.20 3.67 0.17
CA PRO A 85 -0.36 2.90 -0.75
C PRO A 85 0.35 1.71 -0.10
N LEU A 86 0.66 1.78 1.21
CA LEU A 86 1.30 0.67 1.93
C LEU A 86 0.30 -0.45 2.23
N ILE A 87 -0.94 -0.10 2.61
CA ILE A 87 -2.03 -1.05 2.83
C ILE A 87 -2.36 -1.75 1.50
N ASP A 88 -2.57 -0.98 0.43
CA ASP A 88 -2.88 -1.50 -0.91
C ASP A 88 -1.78 -2.44 -1.43
N ALA A 89 -0.51 -2.11 -1.18
CA ALA A 89 0.61 -2.98 -1.52
C ALA A 89 0.66 -4.29 -0.71
N ALA A 90 0.05 -4.34 0.48
CA ALA A 90 0.01 -5.54 1.31
C ALA A 90 -1.24 -6.39 1.09
N VAL A 91 -2.31 -5.82 0.53
CA VAL A 91 -3.54 -6.54 0.21
C VAL A 91 -3.24 -7.65 -0.81
N PRO A 92 -3.59 -8.92 -0.50
CA PRO A 92 -3.51 -9.99 -1.47
C PRO A 92 -4.41 -9.66 -2.66
N PRO A 93 -4.00 -9.99 -3.89
CA PRO A 93 -4.91 -9.86 -5.03
C PRO A 93 -6.21 -10.64 -4.79
N PRO A 94 -7.30 -10.29 -5.49
CA PRO A 94 -8.44 -11.18 -5.61
C PRO A 94 -7.98 -12.58 -6.04
N PRO A 95 -8.57 -13.65 -5.51
CA PRO A 95 -8.33 -14.99 -6.01
C PRO A 95 -8.94 -15.09 -7.41
N ASP A 96 -8.14 -14.83 -8.44
CA ASP A 96 -8.46 -15.13 -9.83
C ASP A 96 -7.45 -16.15 -10.37
N ASP A 97 -7.92 -17.07 -11.23
CA ASP A 97 -7.11 -18.10 -11.89
C ASP A 97 -6.04 -17.51 -12.85
N GLY A 98 -6.13 -16.20 -13.15
CA GLY A 98 -5.12 -15.45 -13.89
C GLY A 98 -4.30 -14.58 -12.94
N GLY A 99 -2.98 -14.77 -12.94
CA GLY A 99 -2.06 -13.90 -12.20
C GLY A 99 -2.27 -12.41 -12.51
N PHE A 100 -1.88 -11.56 -11.57
CA PHE A 100 -2.09 -10.11 -11.64
C PHE A 100 -0.75 -9.37 -11.69
N ILE A 101 -0.75 -8.17 -12.28
CA ILE A 101 0.44 -7.30 -12.36
C ILE A 101 0.15 -6.03 -11.56
N ARG A 102 1.03 -5.70 -10.60
CA ARG A 102 0.97 -4.45 -9.84
C ARG A 102 1.66 -3.32 -10.61
N ASN A 103 0.99 -2.18 -10.74
CA ASN A 103 1.52 -1.02 -11.42
C ASN A 103 2.21 -0.07 -10.42
N GLY A 104 3.54 -0.04 -10.42
CA GLY A 104 4.34 0.85 -9.58
C GLY A 104 4.38 2.32 -10.02
N GLY A 105 3.46 2.76 -10.89
CA GLY A 105 3.35 4.16 -11.34
C GLY A 105 3.95 4.47 -12.72
N GLY A 106 4.36 3.47 -13.49
CA GLY A 106 4.97 3.65 -14.82
C GLY A 106 4.08 3.30 -16.01
N VAL A 107 2.96 2.60 -15.78
CA VAL A 107 2.05 2.17 -16.84
C VAL A 107 0.79 3.01 -16.81
N ARG A 108 0.46 3.71 -17.89
CA ARG A 108 -0.78 4.49 -17.97
C ARG A 108 -1.97 3.63 -18.36
N ARG A 109 -1.76 2.62 -19.21
CA ARG A 109 -2.79 1.71 -19.69
C ARG A 109 -2.21 0.37 -20.13
N ALA A 110 -2.95 -0.71 -19.89
CA ALA A 110 -2.67 -2.04 -20.43
C ALA A 110 -3.93 -2.68 -21.00
N LYS A 111 -3.80 -3.46 -22.09
CA LYS A 111 -4.92 -4.14 -22.74
C LYS A 111 -4.50 -5.51 -23.29
N VAL A 112 -5.33 -6.52 -23.08
CA VAL A 112 -5.20 -7.82 -23.74
C VAL A 112 -5.94 -7.78 -25.08
N VAL A 113 -5.31 -8.27 -26.15
CA VAL A 113 -5.89 -8.37 -27.51
C VAL A 113 -5.43 -9.66 -28.18
N THR A 114 -6.12 -10.11 -29.21
CA THR A 114 -5.62 -11.19 -30.08
C THR A 114 -4.69 -10.64 -31.17
N GLU A 115 -3.91 -11.50 -31.82
CA GLU A 115 -3.06 -11.12 -32.98
C GLU A 115 -3.87 -10.43 -34.09
N ALA A 116 -5.08 -10.94 -34.39
CA ALA A 116 -5.97 -10.32 -35.38
C ALA A 116 -6.38 -8.91 -34.96
N GLN A 117 -6.71 -8.71 -33.67
CA GLN A 117 -7.10 -7.40 -33.14
C GLN A 117 -5.93 -6.43 -33.07
N PHE A 118 -4.71 -6.92 -32.77
CA PHE A 118 -3.51 -6.10 -32.76
C PHE A 118 -3.21 -5.61 -34.18
N SER A 119 -3.17 -6.50 -35.17
CA SER A 119 -2.87 -6.10 -36.56
C SER A 119 -3.91 -5.20 -37.24
N ALA A 120 -5.16 -5.19 -36.76
CA ALA A 120 -6.28 -4.54 -37.44
C ALA A 120 -6.48 -3.06 -37.06
N SER A 121 -5.72 -2.47 -36.12
CA SER A 121 -5.99 -1.11 -35.65
C SER A 121 -4.73 -0.34 -35.23
N PRO A 122 -4.73 1.00 -35.38
CA PRO A 122 -3.66 1.83 -34.84
C PRO A 122 -3.50 1.64 -33.33
N HIS A 123 -2.25 1.51 -32.88
CA HIS A 123 -1.91 1.33 -31.48
C HIS A 123 -1.74 2.66 -30.78
N ASP A 124 -2.29 2.75 -29.58
CA ASP A 124 -2.02 3.86 -28.68
C ASP A 124 -0.60 3.68 -28.09
N PRO A 125 0.33 4.63 -28.32
CA PRO A 125 1.71 4.52 -27.83
C PRO A 125 1.80 4.56 -26.30
N GLU A 126 0.77 5.02 -25.58
CA GLU A 126 0.75 5.01 -24.11
C GLU A 126 0.17 3.71 -23.52
N THR A 127 -0.24 2.75 -24.37
CA THR A 127 -0.85 1.48 -23.95
C THR A 127 0.10 0.31 -24.16
N ILE A 128 0.30 -0.48 -23.11
CA ILE A 128 0.96 -1.80 -23.20
C ILE A 128 -0.06 -2.84 -23.67
N TYR A 129 0.26 -3.58 -24.72
CA TYR A 129 -0.60 -4.63 -25.26
C TYR A 129 -0.03 -6.02 -24.96
N TYR A 130 -0.86 -6.89 -24.39
CA TYR A 130 -0.59 -8.31 -24.29
C TYR A 130 -1.32 -9.01 -25.44
N VAL A 131 -0.55 -9.49 -26.42
CA VAL A 131 -1.09 -10.11 -27.64
C VAL A 131 -1.15 -11.62 -27.44
N LEU A 132 -2.36 -12.17 -27.53
CA LEU A 132 -2.62 -13.60 -27.45
C LEU A 132 -2.75 -14.20 -28.87
N PRO A 133 -2.36 -15.48 -29.06
CA PRO A 133 -2.61 -16.18 -30.32
C PRO A 133 -4.10 -16.15 -30.67
N ASN A 134 -4.41 -16.08 -31.96
CA ASN A 134 -5.79 -16.33 -32.39
C ASN A 134 -6.12 -17.81 -32.10
N THR A 135 -7.21 -18.05 -31.37
CA THR A 135 -7.82 -19.39 -31.21
C THR A 135 -8.75 -19.71 -32.36
#